data_AF-A0C243-F1
#
_entry.id   AF-A0C243-F1
#
_cell.length_a   1.000
_cell.length_b   1.000
_cell.length_c   1.000
_cell.angle_alpha   90.00
_cell.angle_beta   90.00
_cell.angle_gamma   90.00
#
_symmetry.space_group_name_H-M   'P 1'
#
loop_
_entity.id
_entity.type
_entity.pdbx_description
1 polymer ?
#
loop_
_entity_poly.entity_id
_entity_poly.type
_entity_poly.pdbx_seq_one_letter_code
_entity_poly.pdbx_strand_id
1 'polypeptide(L)'
;MHNHQDAISKYMYSDDSHYKYNQNQAYRLQNQGMIQQEQQQMEFQKQKYQNIEQQEALIQYYVYEDFQNLINLLYSYQVVKRHFKSQPRHPAIILSKNKIMLQLSISNSIHSDLYQTNKSYQDQNILKKEKENVKSMIKKMRNDIQNNDLDKESEAYLELYIKYSMGDHIEFKQFELQKMNQDYNFNQGVLDKIFPQISYVDEQIKSLRQRKYYNIPSVQQIKIKAQEYERLTENKLLINYPLNNYNYRSPQKQDYHNFQLENPKYQFNQFTNISQSLISSSSQTQKKQQY
;
A
#
# COMPACT_ATOMS: atom_id res chain seq x y z
N MET A 1 67.63 -67.36 -58.73
CA MET A 1 66.48 -67.07 -59.61
C MET A 1 65.23 -67.28 -58.74
N HIS A 2 64.65 -66.21 -58.16
CA HIS A 2 63.49 -65.46 -58.70
C HIS A 2 62.27 -66.39 -58.86
N ASN A 3 61.08 -66.19 -58.28
CA ASN A 3 60.33 -64.99 -57.87
C ASN A 3 59.23 -65.42 -56.86
N HIS A 4 59.03 -64.68 -55.76
CA HIS A 4 57.89 -63.75 -55.56
C HIS A 4 56.49 -64.37 -55.71
N GLN A 5 55.86 -64.66 -54.56
CA GLN A 5 54.43 -64.45 -54.36
C GLN A 5 54.25 -63.55 -53.13
N ASP A 6 54.44 -62.26 -53.41
CA ASP A 6 53.68 -61.12 -52.88
C ASP A 6 52.16 -61.45 -52.82
N ALA A 7 51.31 -60.81 -52.02
CA ALA A 7 51.46 -59.78 -51.01
C ALA A 7 50.16 -59.76 -50.18
N ILE A 8 50.35 -59.69 -48.86
CA ILE A 8 49.77 -58.66 -47.99
C ILE A 8 48.32 -58.26 -48.28
N SER A 9 47.43 -58.85 -47.49
CA SER A 9 46.21 -58.22 -46.96
C SER A 9 46.52 -56.79 -46.48
N LYS A 10 46.21 -55.79 -47.30
CA LYS A 10 46.34 -54.38 -46.96
C LYS A 10 45.02 -53.70 -47.31
N TYR A 11 44.53 -52.91 -46.35
CA TYR A 11 43.36 -52.04 -46.43
C TYR A 11 42.00 -52.68 -46.14
N MET A 12 41.77 -53.02 -44.87
CA MET A 12 40.49 -52.77 -44.20
C MET A 12 40.73 -52.39 -42.73
N TYR A 13 41.33 -51.22 -42.50
CA TYR A 13 41.12 -50.48 -41.26
C TYR A 13 40.25 -49.28 -41.63
N SER A 14 38.95 -49.52 -41.71
CA SER A 14 37.93 -48.49 -41.84
C SER A 14 37.90 -47.65 -40.55
N ASP A 15 38.24 -46.36 -40.68
CA ASP A 15 37.47 -45.18 -40.22
C ASP A 15 36.69 -45.20 -38.87
N ASP A 16 37.10 -46.00 -37.89
CA ASP A 16 36.44 -46.05 -36.58
C ASP A 16 36.64 -44.77 -35.74
N SER A 17 37.68 -43.98 -36.04
CA SER A 17 38.00 -42.75 -35.32
C SER A 17 37.11 -41.57 -35.73
N HIS A 18 36.71 -41.48 -37.00
CA HIS A 18 35.83 -40.41 -37.49
C HIS A 18 34.39 -40.58 -37.02
N TYR A 19 33.87 -41.81 -36.98
CA TYR A 19 32.52 -42.09 -36.46
C TYR A 19 32.38 -41.79 -34.97
N LYS A 20 33.39 -42.15 -34.15
CA LYS A 20 33.40 -41.83 -32.71
C LYS A 20 33.53 -40.33 -32.43
N TYR A 21 34.23 -39.59 -33.28
CA TYR A 21 34.34 -38.12 -33.15
C TYR A 21 33.02 -37.42 -33.47
N ASN A 22 32.32 -37.88 -34.51
CA ASN A 22 31.02 -37.32 -34.92
C ASN A 22 29.91 -37.61 -33.91
N GLN A 23 29.87 -38.82 -33.33
CA GLN A 23 28.96 -39.14 -32.23
C GLN A 23 29.22 -38.26 -31.00
N ASN A 24 30.48 -38.09 -30.59
CA ASN A 24 30.82 -37.24 -29.45
C ASN A 24 30.48 -35.76 -29.67
N GLN A 25 30.57 -35.23 -30.90
CA GLN A 25 30.09 -33.88 -31.21
C GLN A 25 28.56 -33.78 -31.11
N ALA A 26 27.81 -34.75 -31.66
CA ALA A 26 26.36 -34.76 -31.56
C ALA A 26 25.86 -34.82 -30.10
N TYR A 27 26.49 -35.65 -29.26
CA TYR A 27 26.19 -35.72 -27.83
C TYR A 27 26.49 -34.41 -27.09
N ARG A 28 27.58 -33.70 -27.45
CA ARG A 28 27.91 -32.40 -26.86
C ARG A 28 26.89 -31.31 -27.25
N LEU A 29 26.47 -31.28 -28.51
CA LEU A 29 25.46 -30.34 -29.01
C LEU A 29 24.08 -30.61 -28.38
N GLN A 30 23.69 -31.87 -28.24
CA GLN A 30 22.44 -32.26 -27.58
C GLN A 30 22.45 -31.89 -26.09
N ASN A 31 23.55 -32.16 -25.37
CA ASN A 31 23.70 -31.75 -23.97
C ASN A 31 23.72 -30.22 -23.81
N GLN A 32 24.36 -29.47 -24.71
CA GLN A 32 24.29 -28.01 -24.70
C GLN A 32 22.86 -27.49 -24.92
N GLY A 33 22.11 -28.11 -25.83
CA GLY A 33 20.71 -27.77 -26.08
C GLY A 33 19.82 -28.01 -24.86
N MET A 34 19.99 -29.14 -24.16
CA MET A 34 19.25 -29.41 -22.93
C MET A 34 19.60 -28.45 -21.79
N ILE A 35 20.88 -28.12 -21.60
CA ILE A 35 21.32 -27.14 -20.59
C ILE A 35 20.74 -25.76 -20.88
N GLN A 36 20.72 -25.31 -22.14
CA GLN A 36 20.11 -24.04 -22.52
C GLN A 36 18.60 -24.03 -22.26
N GLN A 37 17.91 -25.13 -22.57
CA GLN A 37 16.47 -25.24 -22.33
C GLN A 37 16.13 -25.21 -20.83
N GLU A 38 16.94 -25.87 -20.00
CA GLU A 38 16.80 -25.85 -18.54
C GLU A 38 17.08 -24.46 -17.96
N GLN A 39 18.10 -23.76 -18.47
CA GLN A 39 18.39 -22.36 -18.08
C GLN A 39 17.23 -21.42 -18.44
N GLN A 40 16.64 -21.54 -19.63
CA GLN A 40 15.48 -20.75 -20.03
C GLN A 40 14.25 -21.03 -19.15
N GLN A 41 14.01 -22.30 -18.79
CA GLN A 41 12.92 -22.66 -17.88
C GLN A 41 13.12 -22.08 -16.48
N MET A 42 14.34 -22.16 -15.93
CA MET A 42 14.66 -21.54 -14.63
C MET A 42 14.50 -20.02 -14.67
N GLU A 43 14.93 -19.36 -15.74
CA GLU A 43 14.80 -17.91 -15.89
C GLU A 43 13.34 -17.48 -15.98
N PHE A 44 12.52 -18.22 -16.74
CA PHE A 44 11.08 -17.99 -16.81
C PHE A 44 10.39 -18.19 -15.45
N GLN A 45 10.73 -19.25 -14.72
CA GLN A 45 10.21 -19.47 -13.37
C GLN A 45 10.60 -18.33 -12.43
N LYS A 46 11.87 -17.89 -12.45
CA LYS A 46 12.35 -16.78 -11.64
C LYS A 46 11.60 -15.47 -11.94
N GLN A 47 11.36 -15.16 -13.22
CA GLN A 47 10.57 -13.98 -13.60
C GLN A 47 9.13 -14.08 -13.09
N LYS A 48 8.50 -15.26 -13.17
CA LYS A 48 7.15 -15.49 -12.65
C LYS A 48 7.08 -15.27 -11.14
N TYR A 49 8.03 -15.79 -10.37
CA TYR A 49 8.12 -15.57 -8.91
C TYR A 49 8.28 -14.08 -8.58
N GLN A 50 9.14 -13.38 -9.30
CA GLN A 50 9.36 -11.95 -9.09
C GLN A 50 8.11 -11.10 -9.34
N ASN A 51 7.30 -11.46 -10.33
CA ASN A 51 6.04 -10.78 -10.61
C ASN A 51 5.01 -11.00 -9.50
N ILE A 52 4.97 -12.21 -8.93
CA ILE A 52 4.08 -12.54 -7.81
C ILE A 52 4.40 -11.69 -6.58
N GLU A 53 5.67 -11.64 -6.16
CA GLU A 53 6.09 -10.86 -4.98
C GLU A 53 5.75 -9.36 -5.14
N GLN A 54 5.95 -8.83 -6.35
CA GLN A 54 5.58 -7.46 -6.67
C GLN A 54 4.07 -7.22 -6.54
N GLN A 55 3.23 -8.14 -7.04
CA GLN A 55 1.78 -7.99 -6.93
C GLN A 55 1.30 -8.14 -5.49
N GLU A 56 1.86 -9.08 -4.74
CA GLU A 56 1.57 -9.24 -3.32
C GLU A 56 1.84 -7.96 -2.53
N ALA A 57 3.02 -7.35 -2.74
CA ALA A 57 3.38 -6.10 -2.09
C ALA A 57 2.42 -4.93 -2.43
N LEU A 58 1.94 -4.86 -3.68
CA LEU A 58 0.98 -3.84 -4.10
C LEU A 58 -0.41 -4.06 -3.50
N ILE A 59 -0.90 -5.31 -3.50
CA ILE A 59 -2.18 -5.66 -2.85
C ILE A 59 -2.13 -5.30 -1.36
N GLN A 60 -1.06 -5.71 -0.67
CA GLN A 60 -0.85 -5.38 0.74
C GLN A 60 -0.85 -3.86 0.96
N TYR A 61 -0.06 -3.12 0.18
CA TYR A 61 0.00 -1.66 0.29
C TYR A 61 -1.39 -1.01 0.20
N TYR A 62 -2.16 -1.30 -0.85
CA TYR A 62 -3.48 -0.69 -1.03
C TYR A 62 -4.47 -1.08 0.08
N VAL A 63 -4.48 -2.35 0.49
CA VAL A 63 -5.37 -2.84 1.56
C VAL A 63 -5.06 -2.15 2.90
N TYR A 64 -3.78 -2.05 3.27
CA TYR A 64 -3.38 -1.53 4.57
C TYR A 64 -3.36 0.01 4.64
N GLU A 65 -2.99 0.72 3.57
CA GLU A 65 -3.07 2.18 3.53
C GLU A 65 -4.53 2.67 3.53
N ASP A 66 -5.42 2.01 2.79
CA ASP A 66 -6.85 2.32 2.82
C ASP A 66 -7.43 2.14 4.24
N PHE A 67 -7.10 1.02 4.89
CA PHE A 67 -7.50 0.78 6.27
C PHE A 67 -6.96 1.86 7.23
N GLN A 68 -5.67 2.21 7.13
CA GLN A 68 -5.06 3.26 7.95
C GLN A 68 -5.76 4.61 7.76
N ASN A 69 -6.09 4.98 6.52
CA ASN A 69 -6.76 6.23 6.20
C ASN A 69 -8.14 6.32 6.85
N LEU A 70 -8.92 5.24 6.81
CA LEU A 70 -10.20 5.19 7.51
C LEU A 70 -10.01 5.38 9.02
N ILE A 71 -9.10 4.63 9.65
CA ILE A 71 -8.85 4.72 11.09
C ILE A 71 -8.44 6.14 11.50
N ASN A 72 -7.57 6.78 10.73
CA ASN A 72 -7.15 8.17 10.97
C ASN A 72 -8.36 9.13 10.98
N LEU A 73 -9.29 8.96 10.04
CA LEU A 73 -10.49 9.79 9.95
C LEU A 73 -11.45 9.54 11.11
N LEU A 74 -11.57 8.30 11.60
CA LEU A 74 -12.40 7.99 12.77
C LEU A 74 -11.86 8.66 14.04
N TYR A 75 -10.54 8.59 14.26
CA TYR A 75 -9.88 9.29 15.37
C TYR A 75 -10.05 10.81 15.26
N SER A 76 -9.83 11.37 14.06
CA SER A 76 -10.06 12.81 13.79
C SER A 76 -11.51 13.23 14.07
N TYR A 77 -12.47 12.41 13.67
CA TYR A 77 -13.89 12.68 13.87
C TYR A 77 -14.25 12.74 15.35
N GLN A 78 -13.73 11.84 16.19
CA GLN A 78 -13.94 11.87 17.63
C GLN A 78 -13.45 13.17 18.25
N VAL A 79 -12.24 13.63 17.89
CA VAL A 79 -11.72 14.92 18.39
C VAL A 79 -12.67 16.06 18.02
N VAL A 80 -13.12 16.11 16.78
CA VAL A 80 -14.05 17.16 16.30
C VAL A 80 -15.35 17.13 17.09
N LYS A 81 -15.91 15.95 17.38
CA LYS A 81 -17.10 15.82 18.23
C LYS A 81 -16.86 16.28 19.65
N ARG A 82 -15.72 15.92 20.26
CA ARG A 82 -15.36 16.36 21.62
C ARG A 82 -15.20 17.87 21.69
N HIS A 83 -14.56 18.48 20.68
CA HIS A 83 -14.35 19.93 20.59
C HIS A 83 -15.67 20.70 20.47
N PHE A 84 -16.61 20.22 19.65
CA PHE A 84 -17.92 20.84 19.43
C PHE A 84 -19.06 20.14 20.17
N LYS A 85 -18.79 19.54 21.34
CA LYS A 85 -19.77 18.73 22.09
C LYS A 85 -21.09 19.46 22.38
N SER A 86 -21.03 20.77 22.62
CA SER A 86 -22.20 21.64 22.85
C SER A 86 -22.94 22.06 21.58
N GLN A 87 -22.36 21.80 20.40
CA GLN A 87 -22.87 22.21 19.09
C GLN A 87 -22.90 21.02 18.11
N PRO A 88 -23.79 20.03 18.32
CA PRO A 88 -23.79 18.78 17.54
C PRO A 88 -24.07 18.96 16.05
N ARG A 89 -24.55 20.14 15.63
CA ARG A 89 -24.79 20.52 14.23
C ARG A 89 -23.71 21.43 13.66
N HIS A 90 -22.57 21.59 14.34
CA HIS A 90 -21.48 22.44 13.89
C HIS A 90 -20.99 21.97 12.49
N PRO A 91 -20.75 22.89 11.53
CA PRO A 91 -20.32 22.51 10.18
C PRO A 91 -19.07 21.63 10.14
N ALA A 92 -18.14 21.79 11.09
CA ALA A 92 -16.96 20.93 11.17
C ALA A 92 -17.29 19.47 11.48
N ILE A 93 -18.33 19.19 12.29
CA ILE A 93 -18.80 17.82 12.55
C ILE A 93 -19.34 17.21 11.25
N ILE A 94 -20.19 17.96 10.53
CA ILE A 94 -20.78 17.53 9.25
C ILE A 94 -19.68 17.26 8.22
N LEU A 95 -18.71 18.16 8.10
CA LEU A 95 -17.58 18.02 7.21
C LEU A 95 -16.74 16.77 7.53
N SER A 96 -16.49 16.49 8.81
CA SER A 96 -15.75 15.29 9.22
C SER A 96 -16.53 14.00 8.91
N LYS A 97 -17.86 13.99 9.05
CA LYS A 97 -18.69 12.86 8.58
C LYS A 97 -18.58 12.67 7.08
N ASN A 98 -18.68 13.76 6.31
CA ASN A 98 -18.55 13.70 4.85
C ASN A 98 -17.20 13.16 4.41
N LYS A 99 -16.11 13.50 5.12
CA LYS A 99 -14.78 12.91 4.86
C LYS A 99 -14.77 11.40 5.06
N ILE A 100 -15.42 10.89 6.11
CA ILE A 100 -15.54 9.44 6.32
C ILE A 100 -16.39 8.80 5.21
N MET A 101 -17.53 9.40 4.82
CA MET A 101 -18.37 8.88 3.72
C MET A 101 -17.62 8.84 2.39
N LEU A 102 -16.83 9.88 2.09
CA LEU A 102 -15.95 9.92 0.93
C LEU A 102 -14.91 8.81 1.01
N GLN A 103 -14.24 8.64 2.15
CA GLN A 103 -13.27 7.56 2.34
C GLN A 103 -13.92 6.19 2.12
N LEU A 104 -15.11 5.92 2.67
CA LEU A 104 -15.79 4.64 2.45
C LEU A 104 -16.13 4.39 0.98
N SER A 105 -16.46 5.44 0.23
CA SER A 105 -16.69 5.34 -1.23
C SER A 105 -15.38 5.05 -1.98
N ILE A 106 -14.28 5.70 -1.57
CA ILE A 106 -12.93 5.46 -2.10
C ILE A 106 -12.47 4.04 -1.78
N SER A 107 -12.62 3.58 -0.54
CA SER A 107 -12.31 2.22 -0.11
C SER A 107 -13.05 1.20 -0.98
N ASN A 108 -14.37 1.35 -1.12
CA ASN A 108 -15.16 0.45 -1.96
C ASN A 108 -14.65 0.41 -3.40
N SER A 109 -14.27 1.56 -3.97
CA SER A 109 -13.68 1.66 -5.31
C SER A 109 -12.34 0.94 -5.40
N ILE A 110 -11.41 1.21 -4.47
CA ILE A 110 -10.09 0.57 -4.40
C ILE A 110 -10.23 -0.95 -4.35
N HIS A 111 -11.07 -1.47 -3.45
CA HIS A 111 -11.20 -2.92 -3.29
C HIS A 111 -11.97 -3.58 -4.44
N SER A 112 -12.89 -2.86 -5.09
CA SER A 112 -13.51 -3.34 -6.34
C SER A 112 -12.48 -3.42 -7.46
N ASP A 113 -11.67 -2.38 -7.63
CA ASP A 113 -10.60 -2.34 -8.66
C ASP A 113 -9.55 -3.42 -8.40
N LEU A 114 -9.12 -3.62 -7.15
CA LEU A 114 -8.23 -4.71 -6.79
C LEU A 114 -8.82 -6.07 -7.18
N TYR A 115 -10.11 -6.30 -6.91
CA TYR A 115 -10.77 -7.55 -7.29
C TYR A 115 -10.85 -7.72 -8.81
N GLN A 116 -11.16 -6.66 -9.56
CA GLN A 116 -11.31 -6.70 -11.02
C GLN A 116 -9.99 -6.84 -11.76
N THR A 117 -8.91 -6.24 -11.25
CA THR A 117 -7.58 -6.22 -11.90
C THR A 117 -6.78 -7.48 -11.60
N ASN A 118 -6.94 -8.07 -10.40
CA ASN A 118 -6.19 -9.24 -9.95
C ASN A 118 -6.93 -10.54 -10.22
N LYS A 119 -7.12 -10.91 -11.50
CA LYS A 119 -7.98 -12.05 -11.90
C LYS A 119 -7.37 -13.44 -11.68
N SER A 120 -6.06 -13.53 -11.40
CA SER A 120 -5.43 -14.83 -11.20
C SER A 120 -5.88 -15.43 -9.87
N TYR A 121 -6.00 -16.76 -9.81
CA TYR A 121 -6.36 -17.48 -8.58
C TYR A 121 -5.40 -17.13 -7.42
N GLN A 122 -4.13 -16.94 -7.74
CA GLN A 122 -3.10 -16.60 -6.76
C GLN A 122 -3.32 -15.20 -6.17
N ASP A 123 -3.55 -14.19 -7.02
CA ASP A 123 -3.73 -12.81 -6.55
C ASP A 123 -5.04 -12.66 -5.77
N GLN A 124 -6.09 -13.37 -6.17
CA GLN A 124 -7.35 -13.43 -5.42
C GLN A 124 -7.17 -14.02 -4.02
N ASN A 125 -6.35 -15.06 -3.88
CA ASN A 125 -6.05 -15.64 -2.58
C ASN A 125 -5.26 -14.68 -1.68
N ILE A 126 -4.30 -13.94 -2.26
CA ILE A 126 -3.58 -12.88 -1.54
C ILE A 126 -4.57 -11.82 -1.07
N LEU A 127 -5.40 -11.27 -1.97
CA LEU A 127 -6.39 -10.25 -1.62
C LEU A 127 -7.35 -10.72 -0.52
N LYS A 128 -7.86 -11.96 -0.62
CA LYS A 128 -8.73 -12.55 0.40
C LYS A 128 -8.04 -12.66 1.75
N LYS A 129 -6.80 -13.17 1.77
CA LYS A 129 -5.99 -13.28 2.99
C LYS A 129 -5.79 -11.92 3.64
N GLU A 130 -5.40 -10.89 2.89
CA GLU A 130 -5.13 -9.58 3.45
C GLU A 130 -6.41 -8.87 3.95
N LYS A 131 -7.56 -9.06 3.28
CA LYS A 131 -8.87 -8.61 3.80
C LYS A 131 -9.23 -9.29 5.12
N GLU A 132 -9.03 -10.60 5.24
CA GLU A 132 -9.26 -11.32 6.51
C GLU A 132 -8.30 -10.87 7.61
N ASN A 133 -7.05 -10.55 7.27
CA ASN A 133 -6.11 -9.96 8.21
C ASN A 133 -6.61 -8.62 8.73
N VAL A 134 -7.12 -7.73 7.87
CA VAL A 134 -7.71 -6.44 8.28
C VAL A 134 -8.94 -6.65 9.17
N LYS A 135 -9.85 -7.58 8.83
CA LYS A 135 -10.99 -7.91 9.70
C LYS A 135 -10.53 -8.37 11.10
N SER A 136 -9.48 -9.20 11.15
CA SER A 136 -8.86 -9.64 12.40
C SER A 136 -8.25 -8.48 13.18
N MET A 137 -7.58 -7.55 12.50
CA MET A 137 -7.05 -6.32 13.11
C MET A 137 -8.17 -5.46 13.69
N ILE A 138 -9.27 -5.26 12.96
CA ILE A 138 -10.45 -4.52 13.46
C ILE A 138 -11.00 -5.20 14.72
N LYS A 139 -11.15 -6.53 14.72
CA LYS A 139 -11.60 -7.28 15.90
C LYS A 139 -10.67 -7.12 17.09
N LYS A 140 -9.35 -7.15 16.87
CA LYS A 140 -8.35 -6.89 17.93
C LYS A 140 -8.43 -5.46 18.45
N MET A 141 -8.57 -4.49 17.55
CA MET A 141 -8.76 -3.09 17.95
C MET A 141 -10.02 -2.93 18.81
N ARG A 142 -11.14 -3.57 18.46
CA ARG A 142 -12.36 -3.60 19.29
C ARG A 142 -12.11 -4.22 20.67
N ASN A 143 -11.39 -5.34 20.72
CA ASN A 143 -11.16 -6.08 21.96
C ASN A 143 -10.15 -5.42 22.90
N ASP A 144 -9.08 -4.82 22.37
CA ASP A 144 -8.12 -4.04 23.16
C ASP A 144 -8.79 -2.79 23.77
N ILE A 145 -9.92 -2.39 23.19
CA ILE A 145 -10.79 -1.30 23.63
C ILE A 145 -11.90 -1.89 24.54
N GLN A 146 -11.52 -2.62 25.59
CA GLN A 146 -12.46 -2.96 26.68
C GLN A 146 -13.00 -1.72 27.45
N ASN A 147 -12.61 -0.50 27.05
CA ASN A 147 -13.02 0.80 27.63
C ASN A 147 -13.60 1.83 26.61
N ASN A 148 -13.94 1.43 25.37
CA ASN A 148 -14.61 2.25 24.33
C ASN A 148 -14.17 3.72 24.14
N ASP A 149 -13.06 3.90 23.41
CA ASP A 149 -12.71 5.19 22.79
C ASP A 149 -13.49 5.46 21.48
N LEU A 150 -13.92 4.42 20.75
CA LEU A 150 -14.76 4.57 19.54
C LEU A 150 -16.24 4.66 19.92
N ASP A 151 -16.86 5.78 19.57
CA ASP A 151 -18.30 5.94 19.78
C ASP A 151 -19.14 5.04 18.83
N LYS A 152 -20.41 4.81 19.19
CA LYS A 152 -21.34 3.96 18.41
C LYS A 152 -21.45 4.34 16.93
N GLU A 153 -21.25 5.62 16.63
CA GLU A 153 -21.33 6.13 15.26
C GLU A 153 -20.07 5.79 14.45
N SER A 154 -18.89 5.90 15.06
CA SER A 154 -17.62 5.47 14.48
C SER A 154 -17.61 3.95 14.25
N GLU A 155 -18.20 3.19 15.16
CA GLU A 155 -18.37 1.75 15.01
C GLU A 155 -19.26 1.40 13.80
N ALA A 156 -20.33 2.15 13.58
CA ALA A 156 -21.18 1.97 12.40
C ALA A 156 -20.40 2.19 11.09
N TYR A 157 -19.45 3.13 11.05
CA TYR A 157 -18.60 3.33 9.88
C TYR A 157 -17.62 2.18 9.65
N LEU A 158 -17.06 1.58 10.71
CA LEU A 158 -16.25 0.36 10.59
C LEU A 158 -17.07 -0.81 10.04
N GLU A 159 -18.30 -0.97 10.49
CA GLU A 159 -19.21 -2.00 9.95
C GLU A 159 -19.52 -1.78 8.46
N LEU A 160 -19.73 -0.53 8.04
CA LEU A 160 -19.87 -0.20 6.61
C LEU A 160 -18.61 -0.55 5.82
N TYR A 161 -17.43 -0.24 6.36
CA TYR A 161 -16.17 -0.60 5.71
C TYR A 161 -16.00 -2.10 5.55
N ILE A 162 -16.27 -2.88 6.61
CA ILE A 162 -16.22 -4.35 6.55
C ILE A 162 -17.17 -4.87 5.48
N LYS A 163 -18.42 -4.39 5.50
CA LYS A 163 -19.47 -4.85 4.58
C LYS A 163 -19.15 -4.55 3.12
N TYR A 164 -18.74 -3.32 2.82
CA TYR A 164 -18.62 -2.83 1.44
C TYR A 164 -17.21 -2.89 0.86
N SER A 165 -16.17 -3.02 1.68
CA SER A 165 -14.77 -3.03 1.21
C SER A 165 -14.05 -4.35 1.50
N MET A 166 -14.37 -5.00 2.64
CA MET A 166 -13.71 -6.25 3.05
C MET A 166 -14.49 -7.52 2.65
N GLY A 167 -15.59 -7.38 1.90
CA GLY A 167 -16.37 -8.51 1.39
C GLY A 167 -15.62 -9.32 0.33
N ASP A 168 -16.04 -10.58 0.17
CA ASP A 168 -15.58 -11.47 -0.92
C ASP A 168 -16.08 -10.98 -2.29
N HIS A 169 -17.28 -10.37 -2.30
CA HIS A 169 -17.87 -9.75 -3.48
C HIS A 169 -18.13 -8.28 -3.15
N ILE A 170 -17.67 -7.38 -4.03
CA ILE A 170 -17.76 -5.95 -3.83
C ILE A 170 -18.68 -5.37 -4.89
N GLU A 171 -19.88 -5.00 -4.47
CA GLU A 171 -20.76 -4.15 -5.24
C GLU A 171 -20.28 -2.70 -5.10
N PHE A 172 -20.22 -1.98 -6.22
CA PHE A 172 -19.87 -0.58 -6.21
C PHE A 172 -20.92 0.22 -5.44
N LYS A 173 -20.49 0.96 -4.41
CA LYS A 173 -21.35 1.74 -3.53
C LYS A 173 -20.75 3.12 -3.30
N GLN A 174 -21.49 4.13 -3.76
CA GLN A 174 -21.27 5.51 -3.36
C GLN A 174 -22.11 5.83 -2.12
N PHE A 175 -21.48 6.45 -1.13
CA PHE A 175 -22.15 6.92 0.08
C PHE A 175 -22.60 8.38 -0.09
N GLU A 176 -23.82 8.67 0.35
CA GLU A 176 -24.39 10.02 0.25
C GLU A 176 -23.70 10.98 1.22
N LEU A 177 -23.41 12.19 0.72
CA LEU A 177 -22.83 13.25 1.54
C LEU A 177 -23.95 14.11 2.14
N GLN A 178 -23.76 14.53 3.39
CA GLN A 178 -24.66 15.47 4.04
C GLN A 178 -24.46 16.86 3.44
N LYS A 179 -25.55 17.51 3.04
CA LYS A 179 -25.51 18.89 2.55
C LYS A 179 -24.97 19.82 3.63
N MET A 180 -24.01 20.68 3.28
CA MET A 180 -23.61 21.79 4.13
C MET A 180 -24.27 23.07 3.62
N ASN A 181 -24.80 23.87 4.54
CA ASN A 181 -25.37 25.18 4.22
C ASN A 181 -24.27 26.26 4.22
N GLN A 182 -23.18 26.02 3.51
CA GLN A 182 -22.07 26.97 3.35
C GLN A 182 -21.75 27.18 1.88
N ASP A 183 -21.51 28.42 1.49
CA ASP A 183 -21.02 28.75 0.16
C ASP A 183 -19.58 28.25 0.00
N TYR A 184 -19.34 27.45 -1.03
CA TYR A 184 -18.03 26.89 -1.32
C TYR A 184 -17.26 27.83 -2.24
N ASN A 185 -16.16 28.39 -1.74
CA ASN A 185 -15.18 29.06 -2.57
C ASN A 185 -14.06 28.09 -2.92
N PHE A 186 -13.75 27.99 -4.20
CA PHE A 186 -12.61 27.20 -4.65
C PHE A 186 -11.32 27.80 -4.11
N ASN A 187 -10.53 26.99 -3.40
CA ASN A 187 -9.27 27.41 -2.84
C ASN A 187 -8.12 26.83 -3.68
N GLN A 188 -7.56 27.64 -4.58
CA GLN A 188 -6.44 27.24 -5.45
C GLN A 188 -5.25 26.70 -4.63
N GLY A 189 -4.97 27.28 -3.45
CA GLY A 189 -3.89 26.81 -2.58
C GLY A 189 -4.12 25.41 -1.99
N VAL A 190 -5.29 24.80 -2.19
CA VAL A 190 -5.53 23.37 -1.92
C VAL A 190 -4.97 22.51 -3.07
N LEU A 191 -5.08 22.93 -4.33
CA LEU A 191 -4.51 22.18 -5.47
C LEU A 191 -2.99 22.07 -5.35
N ASP A 192 -2.33 23.17 -4.98
CA ASP A 192 -0.87 23.22 -4.79
C ASP A 192 -0.39 22.26 -3.71
N LYS A 193 -1.30 21.87 -2.79
CA LYS A 193 -1.03 20.87 -1.74
C LYS A 193 -1.38 19.45 -2.17
N ILE A 194 -2.25 19.26 -3.17
CA ILE A 194 -2.68 17.95 -3.69
C ILE A 194 -1.64 17.38 -4.66
N PHE A 195 -1.15 18.17 -5.62
CA PHE A 195 -0.27 17.64 -6.67
C PHE A 195 1.01 16.97 -6.12
N PRO A 196 1.72 17.54 -5.12
CA PRO A 196 2.88 16.86 -4.53
C PRO A 196 2.54 15.51 -3.87
N GLN A 197 1.31 15.34 -3.40
CA GLN A 197 0.87 14.07 -2.78
C GLN A 197 0.69 12.98 -3.82
N ILE A 198 0.21 13.33 -5.02
CA ILE A 198 0.10 12.39 -6.14
C ILE A 198 1.50 11.87 -6.49
N SER A 199 2.47 12.77 -6.68
CA SER A 199 3.86 12.38 -6.96
C SER A 199 4.48 11.52 -5.86
N TYR A 200 4.15 11.80 -4.59
CA TYR A 200 4.60 10.97 -3.47
C TYR A 200 4.05 9.54 -3.55
N VAL A 201 2.75 9.37 -3.84
CA VAL A 201 2.13 8.04 -4.00
C VAL A 201 2.77 7.30 -5.18
N ASP A 202 3.01 7.98 -6.30
CA ASP A 202 3.68 7.38 -7.46
C ASP A 202 5.08 6.86 -7.13
N GLU A 203 5.87 7.63 -6.39
CA GLU A 203 7.20 7.20 -5.95
C GLU A 203 7.14 6.05 -4.93
N GLN A 204 6.12 6.00 -4.06
CA GLN A 204 5.91 4.85 -3.18
C GLN A 204 5.58 3.59 -3.98
N ILE A 205 4.68 3.67 -4.96
CA ILE A 205 4.34 2.54 -5.82
C ILE A 205 5.59 2.07 -6.58
N LYS A 206 6.36 2.99 -7.15
CA LYS A 206 7.61 2.68 -7.86
C LYS A 206 8.63 1.98 -6.95
N SER A 207 8.82 2.49 -5.74
CA SER A 207 9.68 1.88 -4.71
C SER A 207 9.21 0.48 -4.34
N LEU A 208 7.90 0.26 -4.17
CA LEU A 208 7.33 -1.05 -3.88
C LEU A 208 7.56 -2.05 -5.01
N ARG A 209 7.42 -1.61 -6.27
CA ARG A 209 7.74 -2.46 -7.43
C ARG A 209 9.21 -2.89 -7.46
N GLN A 210 10.11 -2.00 -7.04
CA GLN A 210 11.54 -2.29 -6.98
C GLN A 210 11.90 -3.21 -5.80
N ARG A 211 11.33 -2.94 -4.61
CA ARG A 211 11.63 -3.68 -3.37
C ARG A 211 10.88 -5.01 -3.26
N LYS A 212 9.75 -5.14 -3.94
CA LYS A 212 8.87 -6.33 -3.99
C LYS A 212 8.40 -6.80 -2.61
N TYR A 213 8.36 -5.88 -1.66
CA TYR A 213 8.01 -6.16 -0.28
C TYR A 213 7.32 -4.95 0.34
N TYR A 214 6.23 -5.19 1.06
CA TYR A 214 5.53 -4.21 1.88
C TYR A 214 5.57 -4.67 3.35
N ASN A 215 5.93 -3.76 4.25
CA ASN A 215 5.89 -4.04 5.67
C ASN A 215 4.47 -3.84 6.21
N ILE A 216 3.75 -4.95 6.38
CA ILE A 216 2.39 -4.95 6.94
C ILE A 216 2.40 -4.31 8.34
N PRO A 217 1.63 -3.24 8.58
CA PRO A 217 1.62 -2.59 9.88
C PRO A 217 0.95 -3.46 10.93
N SER A 218 1.50 -3.46 12.15
CA SER A 218 0.83 -4.06 13.30
C SER A 218 -0.34 -3.20 13.78
N VAL A 219 -1.27 -3.80 14.53
CA VAL A 219 -2.39 -3.07 15.16
C VAL A 219 -1.89 -1.87 15.98
N GLN A 220 -0.77 -2.03 16.70
CA GLN A 220 -0.20 -0.95 17.50
C GLN A 220 0.36 0.18 16.63
N GLN A 221 1.01 -0.14 15.52
CA GLN A 221 1.49 0.88 14.57
C GLN A 221 0.33 1.67 13.97
N ILE A 222 -0.77 1.00 13.65
CA ILE A 222 -1.97 1.65 13.14
C ILE A 222 -2.56 2.62 14.15
N LYS A 223 -2.66 2.19 15.42
CA LYS A 223 -3.13 3.04 16.53
C LYS A 223 -2.23 4.25 16.74
N ILE A 224 -0.91 4.07 16.75
CA ILE A 224 0.05 5.18 16.93
C ILE A 224 -0.12 6.24 15.85
N LYS A 225 -0.22 5.84 14.58
CA LYS A 225 -0.45 6.76 13.45
C LYS A 225 -1.80 7.49 13.58
N ALA A 226 -2.84 6.79 14.02
CA ALA A 226 -4.17 7.37 14.22
C ALA A 226 -4.20 8.40 15.35
N GLN A 227 -3.53 8.10 16.47
CA GLN A 227 -3.37 9.02 17.59
C GLN A 227 -2.57 10.27 17.20
N GLU A 228 -1.53 10.12 16.37
CA GLU A 228 -0.80 11.27 15.83
C GLU A 228 -1.73 12.15 14.98
N TYR A 229 -2.55 11.54 14.12
CA TYR A 229 -3.52 12.26 13.30
C TYR A 229 -4.61 12.96 14.12
N GLU A 230 -5.07 12.33 15.21
CA GLU A 230 -5.96 12.94 16.21
C GLU A 230 -5.32 14.19 16.82
N ARG A 231 -4.08 14.10 17.31
CA ARG A 231 -3.36 15.26 17.89
C ARG A 231 -3.19 16.41 16.89
N LEU A 232 -2.89 16.09 15.63
CA LEU A 232 -2.81 17.12 14.57
C LEU A 232 -4.16 17.77 14.29
N THR A 233 -5.24 17.00 14.35
CA THR A 233 -6.61 17.51 14.23
C THR A 233 -6.93 18.45 15.38
N GLU A 234 -6.64 18.03 16.62
CA GLU A 234 -6.87 18.82 17.83
C GLU A 234 -6.13 20.16 17.78
N ASN A 235 -4.85 20.15 17.42
CA ASN A 235 -4.07 21.38 17.26
C ASN A 235 -4.70 22.34 16.23
N LYS A 236 -5.16 21.82 15.09
CA LYS A 236 -5.84 22.64 14.07
C LYS A 236 -7.15 23.20 14.60
N LEU A 237 -7.91 22.45 15.37
CA LEU A 237 -9.15 22.93 15.97
C LEU A 237 -8.89 24.03 17.00
N LEU A 238 -7.92 23.86 17.89
CA LEU A 238 -7.58 24.85 18.91
C LEU A 238 -7.10 26.18 18.30
N ILE A 239 -6.35 26.13 17.20
CA ILE A 239 -5.89 27.32 16.48
C ILE A 239 -7.06 28.07 15.83
N ASN A 240 -7.98 27.35 15.17
CA ASN A 240 -9.05 27.98 14.38
C ASN A 240 -10.34 28.24 15.18
N TYR A 241 -10.54 27.52 16.28
CA TYR A 241 -11.75 27.53 17.11
C TYR A 241 -11.38 27.46 18.60
N PRO A 242 -10.73 28.48 19.17
CA PRO A 242 -10.29 28.45 20.56
C PRO A 242 -11.48 28.34 21.53
N LEU A 243 -11.35 27.45 22.52
CA LEU A 243 -12.43 27.06 23.44
C LEU A 243 -12.95 28.20 24.35
N ASN A 244 -12.21 29.30 24.48
CA ASN A 244 -12.56 30.41 25.38
C ASN A 244 -13.53 31.44 24.78
N ASN A 245 -13.92 31.34 23.52
CA ASN A 245 -14.87 32.26 22.89
C ASN A 245 -16.29 31.65 22.84
N TYR A 246 -16.97 31.62 23.98
CA TYR A 246 -18.38 31.21 24.09
C TYR A 246 -19.39 32.17 23.44
N ASN A 247 -18.92 33.23 22.78
CA ASN A 247 -19.73 34.13 21.97
C ASN A 247 -19.40 33.97 20.47
N TYR A 248 -19.66 32.79 19.91
CA TYR A 248 -19.60 32.61 18.45
C TYR A 248 -20.86 33.23 17.83
N ARG A 249 -20.83 34.54 17.58
CA ARG A 249 -21.65 35.13 16.52
C ARG A 249 -21.21 34.47 15.22
N SER A 250 -22.18 34.02 14.41
CA SER A 250 -21.96 33.52 13.06
C SER A 250 -20.92 34.37 12.34
N PRO A 251 -19.95 33.80 11.61
CA PRO A 251 -18.89 34.59 11.01
C PRO A 251 -19.50 35.61 10.04
N GLN A 252 -19.57 36.87 10.47
CA GLN A 252 -19.65 37.99 9.54
C GLN A 252 -18.35 37.94 8.75
N LYS A 253 -18.51 38.00 7.42
CA LYS A 253 -17.46 38.09 6.40
C LYS A 253 -16.19 38.73 6.96
N GLN A 254 -15.24 37.90 7.40
CA GLN A 254 -13.88 38.35 7.60
C GLN A 254 -13.20 38.10 6.27
N ASP A 255 -12.82 39.20 5.61
CA ASP A 255 -11.96 39.17 4.45
C ASP A 255 -10.71 38.36 4.79
N TYR A 256 -10.47 37.29 4.03
CA TYR A 256 -9.25 36.51 4.08
C TYR A 256 -8.10 37.38 3.55
N HIS A 257 -7.59 38.28 4.39
CA HIS A 257 -6.32 38.92 4.11
C HIS A 257 -5.20 37.89 4.27
N ASN A 258 -4.38 37.77 3.23
CA ASN A 258 -3.13 37.04 3.14
C ASN A 258 -2.44 36.82 4.50
N PHE A 259 -2.45 35.58 4.98
CA PHE A 259 -1.44 35.13 5.93
C PHE A 259 -0.29 34.49 5.16
N GLN A 260 0.70 35.33 4.81
CA GLN A 260 2.06 34.86 4.62
C GLN A 260 2.55 34.34 5.98
N LEU A 261 2.64 33.02 6.10
CA LEU A 261 3.34 32.37 7.19
C LEU A 261 4.85 32.49 6.94
N GLU A 262 5.45 33.55 7.46
CA GLU A 262 6.91 33.65 7.64
C GLU A 262 7.37 32.68 8.74
N ASN A 263 7.35 31.38 8.44
CA ASN A 263 8.29 30.41 9.02
C ASN A 263 8.25 29.08 8.23
N PRO A 264 9.08 28.92 7.19
CA PRO A 264 9.01 27.77 6.28
C PRO A 264 9.51 26.44 6.90
N LYS A 265 9.95 26.41 8.16
CA LYS A 265 10.61 25.22 8.73
C LYS A 265 9.69 24.21 9.43
N TYR A 266 8.41 24.52 9.66
CA TYR A 266 7.53 23.65 10.47
C TYR A 266 6.19 23.25 9.84
N GLN A 267 5.91 23.61 8.60
CA GLN A 267 4.56 23.43 8.03
C GLN A 267 4.40 22.46 6.86
N PHE A 268 5.45 21.76 6.44
CA PHE A 268 5.33 20.98 5.19
C PHE A 268 6.05 19.62 5.18
N ASN A 269 6.02 18.92 6.33
CA ASN A 269 6.77 17.67 6.48
C ASN A 269 5.95 16.47 7.02
N GLN A 270 4.62 16.55 7.13
CA GLN A 270 3.86 15.58 7.94
C GLN A 270 3.03 14.54 7.19
N PHE A 271 3.03 14.54 5.85
CA PHE A 271 2.77 13.31 5.09
C PHE A 271 4.05 12.55 4.73
N THR A 272 5.22 13.19 4.90
CA THR A 272 6.55 12.69 4.55
C THR A 272 7.36 12.15 5.76
N ASN A 273 7.18 12.68 6.97
CA ASN A 273 8.03 12.30 8.12
C ASN A 273 7.57 11.10 8.96
N ILE A 274 6.33 10.60 8.81
CA ILE A 274 5.91 9.37 9.49
C ILE A 274 6.67 8.14 8.93
N SER A 275 7.19 8.24 7.70
CA SER A 275 7.93 7.17 7.02
C SER A 275 9.46 7.24 7.18
N GLN A 276 10.02 8.40 7.56
CA GLN A 276 11.49 8.57 7.69
C GLN A 276 12.04 8.12 9.04
N SER A 277 11.23 8.07 10.11
CA SER A 277 11.68 7.61 11.44
C SER A 277 11.73 6.08 11.61
N LEU A 278 11.27 5.32 10.62
CA LEU A 278 11.30 3.84 10.62
C LEU A 278 12.39 3.23 9.74
N ILE A 279 13.17 4.04 9.01
CA ILE A 279 14.25 3.55 8.13
C ILE A 279 15.64 3.70 8.77
N SER A 280 15.79 4.55 9.79
CA SER A 280 17.08 4.81 10.44
C SER A 280 17.47 3.82 11.55
N SER A 281 16.62 2.84 11.90
CA SER A 281 16.87 1.88 12.98
C SER A 281 17.28 0.46 12.53
N SER A 282 17.41 0.18 11.23
CA SER A 282 17.76 -1.17 10.73
C SER A 282 19.19 -1.34 10.20
N SER A 283 20.03 -0.31 10.25
CA SER A 283 21.44 -0.39 9.85
C SER A 283 22.39 -0.32 11.04
N GLN A 284 22.30 -1.27 11.98
CA GLN A 284 23.36 -1.50 12.96
C GLN A 284 23.34 -2.86 13.68
N THR A 285 23.21 -3.99 12.97
CA THR A 285 23.72 -5.27 13.52
C THR A 285 24.00 -6.28 12.41
N GLN A 286 25.28 -6.51 12.10
CA GLN A 286 25.90 -7.79 11.73
C GLN A 286 27.23 -7.55 10.99
N LYS A 287 28.27 -7.28 11.77
CA LYS A 287 29.66 -7.62 11.42
C LYS A 287 30.38 -7.97 12.72
N LYS A 288 30.33 -9.26 13.08
CA LYS A 288 31.36 -9.99 13.85
C LYS A 288 30.84 -11.39 14.16
N GLN A 289 31.31 -12.37 13.39
CA GLN A 289 31.72 -13.70 13.84
C GLN A 289 32.26 -14.48 12.63
N GLN A 290 33.51 -14.19 12.30
CA GLN A 290 34.43 -15.12 11.65
C GLN A 290 35.82 -14.78 12.18
N TYR A 291 36.16 -15.42 13.30
CA TYR A 291 37.49 -15.92 13.68
C TYR A 291 37.24 -17.03 14.69
#